data_AF-A0A6L7NI52-F1
#
_entry.id   AF-A0A6L7NI52-F1
#
_cell.length_a   1.000
_cell.length_b   1.000
_cell.length_c   1.000
_cell.angle_alpha   90.00
_cell.angle_beta   90.00
_cell.angle_gamma   90.00
#
_symmetry.space_group_name_H-M   'P 1'
#
loop_
_entity.id
_entity.type
_entity.pdbx_description
1 polymer ?
#
loop_
_entity_poly.entity_id
_entity_poly.type
_entity_poly.pdbx_seq_one_letter_code
_entity_poly.pdbx_strand_id
1 'polypeptide(L)'
;MRGRPDGPADGGATPRIATPPLAIRMRYAARYSEAAGPDTVTPHIPDRTARGNPRPDERLIPMDGNQYIARILHDEGVREICCFPSSQLLEEAADLGIRPVMFRHERGAVMAADGYSRMSDGERFGVGGTQKAAGAENWVGGRSLAFADNVPILHLPGGYALAERQVRPNFSAAENYRGITK
;
A
#
# COMPACT_ATOMS: atom_id res chain seq x y z
N MET A 1 37.90 -16.12 33.39
CA MET A 1 37.08 -16.99 32.53
C MET A 1 35.69 -17.13 33.16
N ARG A 2 34.65 -16.47 32.64
CA ARG A 2 33.26 -16.66 33.07
C ARG A 2 32.47 -17.19 31.86
N GLY A 3 31.82 -18.34 32.05
CA GLY A 3 31.04 -19.04 31.02
C GLY A 3 29.78 -18.31 30.59
N ARG A 4 29.38 -18.51 29.34
CA ARG A 4 28.05 -18.13 28.83
C ARG A 4 27.02 -19.14 29.34
N PRO A 5 25.81 -18.73 29.73
CA PRO A 5 24.68 -19.64 29.78
C PRO A 5 24.03 -19.71 28.38
N ASP A 6 23.86 -20.93 27.88
CA ASP A 6 23.05 -21.24 26.71
C ASP A 6 21.56 -21.05 27.06
N GLY A 7 20.90 -20.08 26.41
CA GLY A 7 19.46 -19.86 26.48
C GLY A 7 18.75 -20.37 25.22
N PRO A 8 17.45 -20.73 25.31
CA PRO A 8 16.77 -21.43 24.22
C PRO A 8 16.46 -20.50 23.05
N ALA A 9 16.43 -21.09 21.85
CA ALA A 9 16.09 -20.42 20.60
C ALA A 9 14.59 -20.04 20.56
N ASP A 10 14.29 -18.75 20.77
CA ASP A 10 12.96 -18.20 20.53
C ASP A 10 12.71 -18.06 19.02
N GLY A 11 11.95 -19.02 18.49
CA GLY A 11 11.34 -18.95 17.16
C GLY A 11 10.27 -17.85 17.14
N GLY A 12 10.68 -16.62 16.83
CA GLY A 12 9.78 -15.49 16.65
C GLY A 12 8.80 -15.72 15.50
N ALA A 13 7.53 -15.95 15.83
CA ALA A 13 6.45 -16.02 14.87
C ALA A 13 6.36 -14.69 14.09
N THR A 14 6.48 -14.76 12.77
CA THR A 14 6.16 -13.63 11.87
C THR A 14 4.71 -13.17 12.12
N PRO A 15 4.45 -11.87 12.34
CA PRO A 15 3.10 -11.39 12.61
C PRO A 15 2.20 -11.70 11.41
N ARG A 16 1.10 -12.42 11.65
CA ARG A 16 0.09 -12.69 10.64
C ARG A 16 -0.59 -11.37 10.29
N ILE A 17 -0.46 -10.92 9.04
CA ILE A 17 -1.26 -9.80 8.52
C ILE A 17 -2.75 -10.20 8.68
N ALA A 18 -3.51 -9.41 9.43
CA ALA A 18 -4.91 -9.68 9.70
C ALA A 18 -5.69 -9.74 8.38
N THR A 19 -6.46 -10.81 8.18
CA THR A 19 -7.37 -10.91 7.03
C THR A 19 -8.48 -9.87 7.20
N PRO A 20 -8.81 -9.07 6.18
CA PRO A 20 -9.85 -8.07 6.30
C PRO A 20 -11.20 -8.71 6.68
N PRO A 21 -12.06 -8.01 7.46
CA PRO A 21 -13.35 -8.53 7.91
C PRO A 21 -14.24 -9.07 6.79
N LEU A 22 -15.02 -10.12 7.08
CA LEU A 22 -15.93 -10.79 6.12
C LEU A 22 -16.89 -9.82 5.41
N ALA A 23 -17.30 -8.75 6.08
CA ALA A 23 -18.16 -7.71 5.50
C ALA A 23 -17.51 -6.98 4.31
N ILE A 24 -16.19 -6.77 4.35
CA ILE A 24 -15.42 -6.20 3.24
C ILE A 24 -15.37 -7.22 2.09
N ARG A 25 -15.09 -8.50 2.38
CA ARG A 25 -15.04 -9.59 1.38
C ARG A 25 -16.37 -9.80 0.65
N MET A 26 -17.49 -9.70 1.36
CA MET A 26 -18.84 -9.88 0.78
C MET A 26 -19.27 -8.70 -0.09
N ARG A 27 -18.95 -7.45 0.32
CA ARG A 27 -19.18 -6.25 -0.52
C ARG A 27 -18.32 -6.27 -1.79
N TYR A 28 -17.13 -6.85 -1.70
CA TYR A 28 -16.18 -7.06 -2.79
C TYR A 28 -16.74 -7.97 -3.90
N ALA A 29 -17.37 -9.08 -3.54
CA ALA A 29 -17.95 -10.03 -4.50
C ALA A 29 -19.22 -9.48 -5.18
N ALA A 30 -20.06 -8.74 -4.45
CA ALA A 30 -21.35 -8.29 -4.96
C ALA A 30 -21.23 -7.15 -5.99
N ARG A 31 -20.41 -6.11 -5.71
CA ARG A 31 -20.21 -4.97 -6.62
C ARG A 31 -19.51 -5.32 -7.93
N TYR A 32 -18.79 -6.45 -7.97
CA TYR A 32 -18.06 -6.89 -9.15
C TYR A 32 -18.91 -7.60 -10.19
N SER A 33 -20.01 -8.22 -9.78
CA SER A 33 -20.95 -8.86 -10.72
C SER A 33 -21.68 -7.86 -11.61
N GLU A 34 -21.82 -6.60 -11.18
CA GLU A 34 -22.61 -5.58 -11.86
C GLU A 34 -21.78 -4.69 -12.82
N ALA A 35 -20.45 -4.69 -12.71
CA ALA A 35 -19.56 -3.78 -13.46
C ALA A 35 -18.61 -4.48 -14.46
N ALA A 36 -18.69 -5.81 -14.59
CA ALA A 36 -17.76 -6.63 -15.37
C ALA A 36 -18.15 -6.71 -16.86
N GLY A 37 -17.29 -6.20 -17.74
CA GLY A 37 -17.32 -6.54 -19.18
C GLY A 37 -16.85 -7.98 -19.43
N PRO A 38 -17.04 -8.53 -20.65
CA PRO A 38 -16.87 -9.95 -20.97
C PRO A 38 -15.46 -10.51 -20.70
N ASP A 39 -14.44 -9.66 -20.61
CA ASP A 39 -13.04 -10.04 -20.39
C ASP A 39 -12.57 -9.85 -18.93
N THR A 40 -13.48 -9.52 -18.01
CA THR A 40 -13.12 -9.27 -16.61
C THR A 40 -13.04 -10.58 -15.83
N VAL A 41 -11.83 -11.08 -15.61
CA VAL A 41 -11.61 -12.28 -14.78
C VAL A 41 -11.93 -11.95 -13.32
N THR A 42 -12.90 -12.66 -12.74
CA THR A 42 -13.22 -12.56 -11.30
C THR A 42 -12.07 -13.12 -10.46
N PRO A 43 -11.36 -12.32 -9.63
CA PRO A 43 -10.37 -12.88 -8.72
C PRO A 43 -11.09 -13.44 -7.50
N HIS A 44 -11.14 -14.76 -7.37
CA HIS A 44 -11.62 -15.43 -6.16
C HIS A 44 -10.60 -15.20 -5.03
N ILE A 45 -10.99 -14.50 -3.96
CA ILE A 45 -10.18 -14.36 -2.74
C ILE A 45 -10.23 -15.70 -2.00
N PRO A 46 -9.16 -16.51 -1.98
CA PRO A 46 -9.21 -17.84 -1.39
C PRO A 46 -9.54 -17.74 0.10
N ASP A 47 -10.60 -18.45 0.49
CA ASP A 47 -10.88 -18.68 1.90
C ASP A 47 -9.80 -19.59 2.49
N ARG A 48 -8.86 -19.00 3.25
CA ARG A 48 -7.82 -19.73 3.97
C ARG A 48 -8.37 -20.72 5.01
N THR A 49 -9.68 -20.73 5.27
CA THR A 49 -10.33 -21.72 6.16
C THR A 49 -10.78 -23.00 5.45
N ALA A 50 -10.80 -23.03 4.12
CA ALA A 50 -11.17 -24.22 3.35
C ALA A 50 -10.03 -25.26 3.37
N ARG A 51 -10.23 -26.34 4.14
CA ARG A 51 -9.32 -27.50 4.23
C ARG A 51 -9.40 -28.41 2.99
N GLY A 52 -9.28 -27.85 1.79
CA GLY A 52 -9.26 -28.61 0.54
C GLY A 52 -8.15 -28.12 -0.37
N ASN A 53 -7.37 -29.04 -0.94
CA ASN A 53 -6.41 -28.68 -1.99
C ASN A 53 -7.22 -28.21 -3.23
N PRO A 54 -7.00 -27.00 -3.76
CA PRO A 54 -7.77 -26.49 -4.89
C PRO A 54 -7.56 -27.34 -6.15
N ARG A 55 -8.57 -27.39 -7.02
CA ARG A 55 -8.56 -28.23 -8.23
C ARG A 55 -7.52 -27.71 -9.25
N PRO A 56 -6.89 -28.57 -10.07
CA PRO A 56 -5.75 -28.19 -10.94
C PRO A 56 -6.07 -27.16 -12.04
N ASP A 57 -7.34 -27.02 -12.39
CA ASP A 57 -7.93 -26.08 -13.36
C ASP A 57 -8.26 -24.71 -12.75
N GLU A 58 -8.30 -24.61 -11.42
CA GLU A 58 -8.64 -23.42 -10.64
C GLU A 58 -7.38 -22.69 -10.15
N ARG A 59 -6.29 -22.77 -10.92
CA ARG A 59 -5.07 -22.00 -10.66
C ARG A 59 -5.39 -20.52 -10.86
N LEU A 60 -5.79 -19.88 -9.77
CA LEU A 60 -5.80 -18.44 -9.60
C LEU A 60 -4.54 -17.88 -10.27
N ILE A 61 -4.73 -17.07 -11.31
CA ILE A 61 -3.62 -16.29 -11.85
C ILE A 61 -3.11 -15.48 -10.66
N PRO A 62 -1.85 -15.68 -10.22
CA PRO A 62 -1.37 -15.01 -9.02
C PRO A 62 -1.40 -13.50 -9.26
N MET A 63 -2.22 -12.79 -8.49
CA MET A 63 -2.30 -11.34 -8.57
C MET A 63 -1.15 -10.74 -7.76
N ASP A 64 -0.43 -9.79 -8.35
CA ASP A 64 0.68 -9.11 -7.68
C ASP A 64 0.16 -8.23 -6.52
N GLY A 65 1.04 -7.96 -5.55
CA GLY A 65 0.72 -7.08 -4.44
C GLY A 65 0.34 -5.67 -4.89
N ASN A 66 0.99 -5.13 -5.93
CA ASN A 66 0.67 -3.81 -6.45
C ASN A 66 -0.73 -3.77 -7.08
N GLN A 67 -1.09 -4.81 -7.83
CA GLN A 67 -2.44 -4.99 -8.38
C GLN A 67 -3.50 -5.02 -7.28
N TYR A 68 -3.25 -5.77 -6.21
CA TYR A 68 -4.17 -5.83 -5.08
C TYR A 68 -4.35 -4.47 -4.37
N ILE A 69 -3.28 -3.69 -4.23
CA ILE A 69 -3.34 -2.34 -3.63
C ILE A 69 -4.06 -1.37 -4.55
N ALA A 70 -3.68 -1.29 -5.83
CA ALA A 70 -4.31 -0.43 -6.83
C ALA A 70 -5.82 -0.67 -6.89
N ARG A 71 -6.19 -1.94 -6.81
CA ARG A 71 -7.57 -2.40 -6.74
C ARG A 71 -8.34 -1.85 -5.54
N ILE A 72 -7.77 -1.99 -4.34
CA ILE A 72 -8.38 -1.43 -3.12
C ILE A 72 -8.56 0.08 -3.28
N LEU A 73 -7.55 0.80 -3.78
CA LEU A 73 -7.64 2.24 -3.98
C LEU A 73 -8.80 2.61 -4.93
N HIS A 74 -8.95 1.88 -6.04
CA HIS A 74 -10.05 2.10 -6.99
C HIS A 74 -11.42 1.89 -6.33
N ASP A 75 -11.58 0.79 -5.60
CA ASP A 75 -12.83 0.40 -4.94
C ASP A 75 -13.21 1.36 -3.79
N GLU A 76 -12.21 1.92 -3.10
CA GLU A 76 -12.36 2.97 -2.08
C GLU A 76 -12.60 4.37 -2.68
N GLY A 77 -12.69 4.47 -4.01
CA GLY A 77 -13.06 5.72 -4.68
C GLY A 77 -11.90 6.68 -4.93
N VAL A 78 -10.65 6.23 -4.78
CA VAL A 78 -9.47 7.04 -5.16
C VAL A 78 -9.47 7.23 -6.67
N ARG A 79 -9.22 8.46 -7.11
CA ARG A 79 -9.21 8.85 -8.53
C ARG A 79 -7.88 9.42 -9.00
N GLU A 80 -7.04 9.87 -8.06
CA GLU A 80 -5.79 10.55 -8.36
C GLU A 80 -4.71 10.15 -7.35
N ILE A 81 -3.48 9.96 -7.83
CA ILE A 81 -2.32 9.69 -6.98
C ILE A 81 -1.22 10.69 -7.33
N CYS A 82 -0.85 11.54 -6.36
CA CYS A 82 0.28 12.46 -6.50
C CYS A 82 1.59 11.69 -6.42
N CYS A 83 2.47 11.81 -7.41
CA CYS A 83 3.66 10.97 -7.48
C CYS A 83 4.88 11.64 -8.09
N PHE A 84 6.05 11.08 -7.75
CA PHE A 84 7.33 11.32 -8.41
C PHE A 84 8.36 10.26 -7.99
N PRO A 85 9.11 9.64 -8.91
CA PRO A 85 8.77 9.34 -10.31
C PRO A 85 7.82 8.12 -10.40
N SER A 86 7.74 7.43 -11.56
CA SER A 86 6.90 6.23 -11.74
C SER A 86 7.32 5.04 -10.84
N SER A 87 6.37 4.18 -10.51
CA SER A 87 6.53 2.95 -9.73
C SER A 87 5.51 1.93 -10.20
N GLN A 88 5.76 0.64 -9.94
CA GLN A 88 4.84 -0.44 -10.35
C GLN A 88 3.41 -0.21 -9.86
N LEU A 89 3.23 0.23 -8.61
CA LEU A 89 1.92 0.59 -8.08
C LEU A 89 1.21 1.67 -8.91
N LEU A 90 1.93 2.65 -9.44
CA LEU A 90 1.35 3.72 -10.24
C LEU A 90 0.90 3.24 -11.61
N GLU A 91 1.62 2.30 -12.21
CA GLU A 91 1.22 1.67 -13.47
C GLU A 91 -0.08 0.87 -13.27
N GLU A 92 -0.14 0.00 -12.26
CA GLU A 92 -1.36 -0.79 -11.95
C GLU A 92 -2.55 0.11 -11.55
N ALA A 93 -2.29 1.23 -10.88
CA ALA A 93 -3.32 2.22 -10.55
C ALA A 93 -3.84 2.93 -11.80
N ALA A 94 -2.96 3.27 -12.75
CA ALA A 94 -3.33 3.89 -14.01
C ALA A 94 -4.20 2.96 -14.86
N ASP A 95 -3.89 1.66 -14.90
CA ASP A 95 -4.69 0.64 -15.60
C ASP A 95 -6.12 0.53 -15.05
N LEU A 96 -6.31 0.81 -13.76
CA LEU A 96 -7.62 0.87 -13.09
C LEU A 96 -8.26 2.27 -13.15
N GLY A 97 -7.74 3.18 -13.98
CA GLY A 97 -8.30 4.52 -14.17
C GLY A 97 -8.02 5.50 -13.04
N ILE A 98 -7.10 5.17 -12.12
CA ILE A 98 -6.62 6.12 -11.11
C ILE A 98 -5.51 6.95 -11.74
N ARG A 99 -5.74 8.25 -11.92
CA ARG A 99 -4.85 9.14 -12.65
C ARG A 99 -3.56 9.43 -11.85
N PRO A 100 -2.36 9.04 -12.32
CA PRO A 100 -1.12 9.48 -11.71
C PRO A 100 -0.89 10.96 -12.03
N VAL A 101 -0.76 11.79 -11.00
CA VAL A 101 -0.41 13.21 -11.12
C VAL A 101 1.09 13.33 -10.87
N MET A 102 1.87 13.42 -11.96
CA MET A 102 3.33 13.49 -11.87
C MET A 102 3.82 14.90 -11.55
N PHE A 103 4.69 14.99 -10.55
CA PHE A 103 5.36 16.24 -10.17
C PHE A 103 6.81 16.26 -10.70
N ARG A 104 7.56 17.31 -10.38
CA ARG A 104 9.00 17.40 -10.66
C ARG A 104 9.88 17.09 -9.44
N HIS A 105 9.25 16.92 -8.29
CA HIS A 105 9.89 16.58 -7.02
C HIS A 105 8.82 16.01 -6.10
N GLU A 106 9.20 15.02 -5.30
CA GLU A 106 8.34 14.38 -4.31
C GLU A 106 7.75 15.37 -3.30
N ARG A 107 8.49 16.44 -2.96
CA ARG A 107 7.97 17.50 -2.07
C ARG A 107 6.77 18.22 -2.70
N GLY A 108 6.77 18.43 -4.01
CA GLY A 108 5.61 19.00 -4.70
C GLY A 108 4.41 18.06 -4.66
N ALA A 109 4.65 16.74 -4.80
CA ALA A 109 3.60 15.74 -4.77
C ALA A 109 2.91 15.65 -3.40
N VAL A 110 3.66 15.63 -2.30
CA VAL A 110 3.06 15.59 -0.95
C VAL A 110 2.29 16.88 -0.62
N MET A 111 2.79 18.05 -1.03
CA MET A 111 2.08 19.33 -0.82
C MET A 111 0.79 19.42 -1.64
N ALA A 112 0.75 18.83 -2.83
CA ALA A 112 -0.47 18.74 -3.62
C ALA A 112 -1.48 17.77 -3.00
N ALA A 113 -1.02 16.62 -2.48
CA ALA A 113 -1.88 15.69 -1.75
C ALA A 113 -2.46 16.34 -0.48
N ASP A 114 -1.65 17.06 0.28
CA ASP A 114 -2.08 17.85 1.44
C ASP A 114 -3.14 18.90 1.05
N GLY A 115 -2.87 19.69 0.01
CA GLY A 115 -3.82 20.67 -0.51
C GLY A 115 -5.15 20.05 -0.97
N TYR A 116 -5.08 18.93 -1.68
CA TYR A 116 -6.27 18.18 -2.13
C TYR A 116 -7.14 17.72 -0.96
N SER A 117 -6.53 17.18 0.10
CA SER A 117 -7.24 16.78 1.32
C SER A 117 -7.96 17.95 1.97
N ARG A 118 -7.30 19.10 2.09
CA ARG A 118 -7.89 20.31 2.69
C ARG A 118 -9.09 20.83 1.90
N MET A 119 -9.02 20.77 0.57
CA MET A 119 -10.11 21.22 -0.30
C MET A 119 -11.29 20.24 -0.36
N SER A 120 -11.09 18.99 0.08
CA SER A 120 -12.10 17.94 -0.02
C SER A 120 -13.09 17.90 1.14
N ASP A 121 -13.00 18.83 2.09
CA ASP A 121 -13.92 18.97 3.23
C ASP A 121 -14.15 17.66 4.02
N GLY A 122 -13.12 16.81 4.10
CA GLY A 122 -13.19 15.52 4.79
C GLY A 122 -13.84 14.36 4.00
N GLU A 123 -14.44 14.64 2.83
CA GLU A 123 -15.07 13.61 1.98
C GLU A 123 -14.02 12.74 1.26
N ARG A 124 -12.85 13.31 0.97
CA ARG A 124 -11.73 12.63 0.30
C ARG A 124 -10.40 13.05 0.93
N PHE A 125 -9.39 12.23 0.73
CA PHE A 125 -8.03 12.50 1.16
C PHE A 125 -7.05 12.30 -0.01
N GLY A 126 -5.95 13.04 0.04
CA GLY A 126 -4.86 12.96 -0.90
C GLY A 126 -4.10 11.65 -0.75
N VAL A 127 -3.88 11.00 -1.88
CA VAL A 127 -3.06 9.79 -1.98
C VAL A 127 -1.79 10.16 -2.73
N GLY A 128 -0.64 9.67 -2.26
CA GLY A 128 0.59 9.77 -3.03
C GLY A 128 1.46 8.55 -2.95
N GLY A 129 2.24 8.36 -4.01
CA GLY A 129 3.12 7.22 -4.20
C GLY A 129 4.51 7.67 -4.61
N THR A 130 5.53 7.03 -4.03
CA THR A 130 6.93 7.26 -4.39
C THR A 130 7.73 5.98 -4.43
N GLN A 131 8.90 6.04 -5.04
CA GLN A 131 9.88 4.96 -4.96
C GLN A 131 10.49 4.85 -3.54
N LYS A 132 11.24 3.77 -3.31
CA LYS A 132 12.04 3.57 -2.10
C LYS A 132 13.18 4.60 -1.99
N ALA A 133 13.92 4.58 -0.88
CA ALA A 133 15.12 5.41 -0.67
C ALA A 133 14.82 6.91 -0.74
N ALA A 134 15.60 7.67 -1.53
CA ALA A 134 15.47 9.12 -1.73
C ALA A 134 14.03 9.57 -2.01
N GLY A 135 13.25 8.78 -2.77
CA GLY A 135 11.84 9.10 -3.05
C GLY A 135 10.95 9.10 -1.79
N ALA A 136 11.22 8.21 -0.85
CA ALA A 136 10.57 8.21 0.45
C ALA A 136 11.19 9.28 1.37
N GLU A 137 12.50 9.46 1.39
CA GLU A 137 13.18 10.48 2.22
C GLU A 137 12.66 11.89 1.93
N ASN A 138 12.47 12.23 0.66
CA ASN A 138 12.01 13.55 0.24
C ASN A 138 10.56 13.87 0.66
N TRP A 139 9.77 12.86 1.03
CA TRP A 139 8.41 13.05 1.59
C TRP A 139 8.40 13.53 3.03
N VAL A 140 9.47 13.28 3.80
CA VAL A 140 9.50 13.53 5.26
C VAL A 140 8.98 14.93 5.59
N GLY A 141 9.51 15.97 4.97
CA GLY A 141 9.15 17.35 5.30
C GLY A 141 7.67 17.70 5.08
N GLY A 142 7.13 17.37 3.91
CA GLY A 142 5.73 17.67 3.61
C GLY A 142 4.77 16.81 4.43
N ARG A 143 5.17 15.57 4.74
CA ARG A 143 4.38 14.67 5.58
C ARG A 143 4.35 15.11 7.04
N SER A 144 5.49 15.57 7.57
CA SER A 144 5.56 16.17 8.90
C SER A 144 4.64 17.36 9.04
N LEU A 145 4.54 18.20 8.00
CA LEU A 145 3.62 19.34 7.98
C LEU A 145 2.16 18.87 7.99
N ALA A 146 1.77 17.96 7.09
CA ALA A 146 0.42 17.41 7.06
C ALA A 146 0.02 16.75 8.39
N PHE A 147 0.96 16.03 9.02
CA PHE A 147 0.75 15.42 10.33
C PHE A 147 0.53 16.46 11.43
N ALA A 148 1.36 17.52 11.47
CA ALA A 148 1.23 18.61 12.44
C ALA A 148 -0.12 19.35 12.30
N ASP A 149 -0.60 19.52 11.08
CA ASP A 149 -1.86 20.20 10.77
C ASP A 149 -3.09 19.28 10.79
N ASN A 150 -2.93 18.01 11.17
CA ASN A 150 -3.98 16.98 11.17
C ASN A 150 -4.65 16.73 9.81
N VAL A 151 -3.95 16.98 8.71
CA VAL A 151 -4.47 16.75 7.36
C VAL A 151 -4.38 15.25 7.01
N PRO A 152 -5.48 14.62 6.56
CA PRO A 152 -5.44 13.21 6.19
C PRO A 152 -4.73 13.05 4.85
N ILE A 153 -3.63 12.31 4.81
CA ILE A 153 -2.98 11.89 3.56
C ILE A 153 -2.58 10.42 3.65
N LEU A 154 -2.70 9.69 2.54
CA LEU A 154 -2.19 8.32 2.41
C LEU A 154 -0.92 8.34 1.57
N HIS A 155 0.19 7.89 2.15
CA HIS A 155 1.46 7.76 1.44
C HIS A 155 1.82 6.29 1.28
N LEU A 156 2.05 5.86 0.04
CA LEU A 156 2.46 4.51 -0.34
C LEU A 156 3.89 4.52 -0.91
N PRO A 157 4.92 4.51 -0.05
CA PRO A 157 6.30 4.44 -0.51
C PRO A 157 6.66 3.03 -0.97
N GLY A 158 7.53 2.95 -1.97
CA GLY A 158 8.18 1.70 -2.36
C GLY A 158 9.03 1.13 -1.23
N GLY A 159 9.13 -0.19 -1.18
CA GLY A 159 9.92 -0.93 -0.20
C GLY A 159 11.19 -1.55 -0.80
N TYR A 160 12.19 -1.78 0.04
CA TYR A 160 13.25 -2.74 -0.27
C TYR A 160 12.73 -4.17 -0.16
N ALA A 161 13.39 -5.11 -0.83
CA ALA A 161 13.13 -6.53 -0.62
C ALA A 161 13.30 -6.87 0.88
N LEU A 162 12.56 -7.87 1.37
CA LEU A 162 12.55 -8.21 2.79
C LEU A 162 13.97 -8.48 3.34
N ALA A 163 14.84 -9.10 2.54
CA ALA A 163 16.22 -9.40 2.92
C ALA A 163 17.10 -8.15 3.10
N GLU A 164 16.73 -7.03 2.48
CA GLU A 164 17.55 -5.80 2.41
C GLU A 164 17.00 -4.67 3.28
N ARG A 165 15.78 -4.81 3.80
CA ARG A 165 15.04 -3.72 4.46
C ARG A 165 15.72 -3.15 5.71
N GLN A 166 16.50 -3.97 6.42
CA GLN A 166 17.18 -3.59 7.66
C GLN A 166 18.71 -3.49 7.48
N VAL A 167 19.18 -3.39 6.23
CA VAL A 167 20.59 -3.27 5.90
C VAL A 167 20.95 -1.80 5.80
N ARG A 168 21.90 -1.33 6.61
CA ARG A 168 22.45 0.03 6.46
C ARG A 168 23.19 0.12 5.12
N PRO A 169 23.06 1.22 4.35
CA PRO A 169 22.47 2.51 4.69
C PRO A 169 20.99 2.71 4.24
N ASN A 170 20.24 1.63 3.98
CA ASN A 170 18.90 1.74 3.40
C ASN A 170 17.93 2.53 4.30
N PHE A 171 17.25 3.50 3.70
CA PHE A 171 16.18 4.23 4.38
C PHE A 171 14.96 3.35 4.61
N SER A 172 14.60 3.17 5.89
CA SER A 172 13.37 2.49 6.29
C SER A 172 12.25 3.51 6.49
N ALA A 173 11.32 3.60 5.53
CA ALA A 173 10.16 4.48 5.64
C ALA A 173 9.36 4.22 6.93
N ALA A 174 9.13 2.94 7.27
CA ALA A 174 8.38 2.57 8.48
C ALA A 174 9.04 3.04 9.78
N GLU A 175 10.37 3.01 9.88
CA GLU A 175 11.07 3.47 11.09
C GLU A 175 11.14 5.00 11.14
N ASN A 176 11.52 5.64 10.02
CA ASN A 176 11.74 7.09 9.97
C ASN A 176 10.45 7.90 10.05
N TYR A 177 9.33 7.32 9.63
CA TYR A 177 8.04 7.98 9.67
C TYR A 177 7.31 7.85 11.01
N ARG A 178 7.76 6.97 11.92
CA ARG A 178 7.03 6.65 13.16
C ARG A 178 6.62 7.88 13.98
N GLY A 179 7.48 8.90 14.07
CA GLY A 179 7.20 10.13 14.82
C GLY A 179 6.32 11.17 14.11
N ILE A 180 5.99 10.95 12.83
CA ILE A 180 5.28 11.89 11.98
C ILE A 180 4.11 11.22 11.24
N THR A 181 3.61 10.08 11.75
CA THR A 181 2.41 9.36 11.27
C THR A 181 1.44 9.08 12.40
N LYS A 182 0.18 8.86 12.03
CA LYS A 182 -0.80 8.14 12.84
C LYS A 182 -0.60 6.63 12.71
#